data_AF-A0A7W6H3K0-F1
#
_entry.id   AF-A0A7W6H3K0-F1
#
_cell.length_a   1.000
_cell.length_b   1.000
_cell.length_c   1.000
_cell.angle_alpha   90.00
_cell.angle_beta   90.00
_cell.angle_gamma   90.00
#
_symmetry.space_group_name_H-M   'P 1'
#
loop_
_entity.id
_entity.type
_entity.pdbx_description
1 polymer ?
#
loop_
_entity_poly.entity_id
_entity_poly.type
_entity_poly.pdbx_seq_one_letter_code
_entity_poly.pdbx_strand_id
1 'polypeptide(L)'
;MKTTTVEAGEPEQTRGSTKSLDQHLQNLRREFSGQSALLLHHAELIVLIRREHNVAETYQKFRQLWIEQGVFLRENLNMRWLISATDTFAAHDTDMTVRAVGMMTTGLANAVKMYESERYLSHLKDTPMQPERIAEVQNELVPLFEGMSCFTVGTDDTLRNMVWGMEPFMAVEPVGPILREIWGRFQVNDTVFSRFKALHSREKTSWWDET
;
A
#
# COMPACT_ATOMS: atom_id res chain seq x y z
N MET A 1 -12.22 14.48 17.03
CA MET A 1 -12.08 14.19 15.58
C MET A 1 -12.46 12.76 15.22
N LYS A 2 -11.97 11.72 15.92
CA LYS A 2 -12.32 10.31 15.61
C LYS A 2 -13.83 10.06 15.48
N THR A 3 -14.61 10.56 16.43
CA THR A 3 -16.08 10.38 16.50
C THR A 3 -16.87 11.42 15.69
N THR A 4 -16.20 12.37 15.05
CA THR A 4 -16.85 13.41 14.25
C THR A 4 -16.91 12.92 12.81
N THR A 5 -18.10 12.82 12.24
CA THR A 5 -18.29 12.42 10.83
C THR A 5 -18.24 13.63 9.90
N VAL A 6 -17.67 13.47 8.71
CA VAL A 6 -17.69 14.48 7.66
C VAL A 6 -19.01 14.38 6.91
N GLU A 7 -19.78 15.46 6.88
CA GLU A 7 -21.04 15.55 6.14
C GLU A 7 -20.85 16.42 4.89
N ALA A 8 -20.71 15.79 3.72
CA ALA A 8 -20.44 16.50 2.45
C ALA A 8 -21.20 15.94 1.23
N GLY A 9 -22.22 15.11 1.44
CA GLY A 9 -23.02 14.47 0.38
C GLY A 9 -22.52 13.08 -0.02
N GLU A 10 -22.81 12.66 -1.26
CA GLU A 10 -22.36 11.36 -1.77
C GLU A 10 -20.83 11.30 -1.87
N PRO A 11 -20.17 10.28 -1.27
CA PRO A 11 -18.73 10.12 -1.36
C PRO A 11 -18.26 9.91 -2.80
N GLU A 12 -17.29 10.71 -3.25
CA GLU A 12 -16.72 10.63 -4.59
C GLU A 12 -15.20 10.76 -4.53
N GLN A 13 -14.48 9.75 -5.02
CA GLN A 13 -13.03 9.83 -5.16
C GLN A 13 -12.65 10.73 -6.33
N THR A 14 -11.80 11.71 -6.07
CA THR A 14 -11.39 12.65 -7.12
C THR A 14 -10.24 12.14 -7.97
N ARG A 15 -10.24 12.55 -9.26
CA ARG A 15 -9.17 12.24 -10.22
C ARG A 15 -8.34 13.49 -10.51
N GLY A 16 -7.03 13.37 -10.32
CA GLY A 16 -6.09 14.47 -10.56
C GLY A 16 -6.12 15.53 -9.46
N SER A 17 -5.26 16.54 -9.57
CA SER A 17 -5.20 17.63 -8.60
C SER A 17 -5.76 18.91 -9.21
N THR A 18 -6.88 19.41 -8.67
CA THR A 18 -7.44 20.70 -9.10
C THR A 18 -6.44 21.83 -8.84
N LYS A 19 -6.30 22.79 -9.76
CA LYS A 19 -5.32 23.89 -9.63
C LYS A 19 -5.51 24.72 -8.36
N SER A 20 -6.75 24.96 -7.94
CA SER A 20 -7.08 25.67 -6.69
C SER A 20 -6.91 24.75 -5.49
N LEU A 21 -6.16 25.22 -4.48
CA LEU A 21 -6.00 24.52 -3.19
C LEU A 21 -7.35 24.38 -2.49
N ASP A 22 -8.13 25.46 -2.39
CA ASP A 22 -9.43 25.45 -1.72
C ASP A 22 -10.39 24.46 -2.38
N GLN A 23 -10.41 24.41 -3.72
CA GLN A 23 -11.21 23.44 -4.44
C GLN A 23 -10.74 22.01 -4.18
N HIS A 24 -9.43 21.78 -4.06
CA HIS A 24 -8.89 20.46 -3.74
C HIS A 24 -9.28 20.04 -2.31
N LEU A 25 -9.22 20.95 -1.33
CA LEU A 25 -9.66 20.67 0.04
C LEU A 25 -11.18 20.40 0.10
N GLN A 26 -11.99 21.17 -0.64
CA GLN A 26 -13.42 20.92 -0.74
C GLN A 26 -13.75 19.56 -1.38
N ASN A 27 -12.96 19.16 -2.38
CA ASN A 27 -13.06 17.84 -3.01
C ASN A 27 -12.74 16.72 -2.02
N LEU A 28 -11.71 16.90 -1.16
CA LEU A 28 -11.42 15.95 -0.09
C LEU A 28 -12.60 15.80 0.88
N ARG A 29 -13.29 16.89 1.23
CA ARG A 29 -14.47 16.80 2.10
C ARG A 29 -15.53 15.87 1.52
N ARG A 30 -15.80 15.96 0.20
CA ARG A 30 -16.72 15.03 -0.48
C ARG A 30 -16.20 13.60 -0.44
N GLU A 31 -14.93 13.39 -0.76
CA GLU A 31 -14.33 12.06 -0.76
C GLU A 31 -14.41 11.35 0.61
N PHE A 32 -14.26 12.11 1.68
CA PHE A 32 -14.33 11.62 3.06
C PHE A 32 -15.73 11.73 3.68
N SER A 33 -16.76 12.07 2.90
CA SER A 33 -18.13 12.12 3.41
C SER A 33 -18.55 10.77 4.01
N GLY A 34 -19.24 10.79 5.15
CA GLY A 34 -19.58 9.60 5.92
C GLY A 34 -18.42 8.97 6.69
N GLN A 35 -17.20 9.50 6.59
CA GLN A 35 -16.02 9.01 7.30
C GLN A 35 -15.60 9.94 8.44
N SER A 36 -14.70 9.46 9.29
CA SER A 36 -14.17 10.25 10.40
C SER A 36 -13.40 11.49 9.93
N ALA A 37 -13.65 12.64 10.56
CA ALA A 37 -12.95 13.89 10.31
C ALA A 37 -11.43 13.78 10.55
N LEU A 38 -10.98 12.80 11.32
CA LEU A 38 -9.55 12.52 11.49
C LEU A 38 -8.90 12.03 10.17
N LEU A 39 -9.61 11.23 9.37
CA LEU A 39 -9.12 10.72 8.09
C LEU A 39 -9.04 11.84 7.05
N LEU A 40 -10.05 12.71 7.03
CA LEU A 40 -10.01 13.94 6.24
C LEU A 40 -8.81 14.80 6.62
N HIS A 41 -8.61 15.06 7.92
CA HIS A 41 -7.48 15.87 8.38
C HIS A 41 -6.12 15.30 7.95
N HIS A 42 -5.95 13.98 8.03
CA HIS A 42 -4.77 13.30 7.50
C HIS A 42 -4.55 13.60 6.00
N ALA A 43 -5.60 13.48 5.18
CA ALA A 43 -5.54 13.75 3.75
C ALA A 43 -5.24 15.23 3.44
N GLU A 44 -5.83 16.16 4.19
CA GLU A 44 -5.58 17.59 4.06
C GLU A 44 -4.10 17.92 4.32
N LEU A 45 -3.49 17.36 5.36
CA LEU A 45 -2.06 17.55 5.66
C LEU A 45 -1.17 17.08 4.50
N ILE A 46 -1.47 15.90 3.92
CA ILE A 46 -0.72 15.39 2.75
C ILE A 46 -0.87 16.35 1.56
N VAL A 47 -2.09 16.83 1.28
CA VAL A 47 -2.32 17.76 0.17
C VAL A 47 -1.58 19.09 0.39
N LEU A 48 -1.60 19.63 1.60
CA LEU A 48 -0.86 20.85 1.95
C LEU A 48 0.66 20.66 1.75
N ILE A 49 1.22 19.53 2.19
CA ILE A 49 2.64 19.19 1.97
C ILE A 49 2.96 19.12 0.48
N ARG A 50 2.15 18.40 -0.31
CA ARG A 50 2.34 18.27 -1.78
C ARG A 50 2.14 19.58 -2.54
N ARG A 51 1.47 20.56 -1.91
CA ARG A 51 1.29 21.92 -2.43
C ARG A 51 2.31 22.91 -1.87
N GLU A 52 3.34 22.41 -1.19
CA GLU A 52 4.44 23.18 -0.61
C GLU A 52 3.98 24.24 0.41
N HIS A 53 2.82 24.04 1.03
CA HIS A 53 2.25 24.97 2.00
C HIS A 53 2.80 24.69 3.41
N ASN A 54 3.64 25.61 3.92
CA ASN A 54 4.25 25.54 5.25
C ASN A 54 4.85 24.16 5.58
N VAL A 55 5.59 23.58 4.62
CA VAL A 55 5.97 22.15 4.61
C VAL A 55 6.52 21.65 5.94
N ALA A 56 7.45 22.37 6.56
CA ALA A 56 8.06 21.95 7.82
C ALA A 56 7.03 21.81 8.95
N GLU A 57 6.15 22.80 9.12
CA GLU A 57 5.12 22.79 10.17
C GLU A 57 4.01 21.75 9.86
N THR A 58 3.56 21.71 8.61
CA THR A 58 2.53 20.76 8.16
C THR A 58 3.03 19.32 8.30
N TYR A 59 4.29 19.07 7.97
CA TYR A 59 4.91 17.76 8.13
C TYR A 59 5.05 17.36 9.61
N GLN A 60 5.43 18.28 10.50
CA GLN A 60 5.45 18.00 11.94
C GLN A 60 4.07 17.59 12.47
N LYS A 61 3.01 18.29 12.05
CA LYS A 61 1.61 17.92 12.37
C LYS A 61 1.25 16.54 11.84
N PHE A 62 1.61 16.24 10.58
CA PHE A 62 1.40 14.93 9.96
C PHE A 62 2.11 13.81 10.71
N ARG A 63 3.38 13.99 11.06
CA ARG A 63 4.17 13.01 11.81
C ARG A 63 3.60 12.78 13.20
N GLN A 64 3.23 13.84 13.91
CA GLN A 64 2.61 13.75 15.23
C GLN A 64 1.27 13.01 15.18
N LEU A 65 0.45 13.30 14.16
CA LEU A 65 -0.83 12.61 13.93
C LEU A 65 -0.64 11.10 13.79
N TRP A 66 0.39 10.65 13.06
CA TRP A 66 0.70 9.23 12.90
C TRP A 66 1.20 8.56 14.19
N ILE A 67 2.00 9.26 15.00
CA ILE A 67 2.44 8.77 16.31
C ILE A 67 1.24 8.57 17.25
N GLU A 68 0.35 9.55 17.31
CA GLU A 68 -0.76 9.53 18.27
C GLU A 68 -1.92 8.64 17.83
N GLN A 69 -2.19 8.58 16.52
CA GLN A 69 -3.42 8.00 15.98
C GLN A 69 -3.18 6.85 14.99
N GLY A 70 -1.94 6.39 14.84
CA GLY A 70 -1.52 5.43 13.82
C GLY A 70 -2.36 4.16 13.76
N VAL A 71 -2.77 3.59 14.91
CA VAL A 71 -3.66 2.42 14.95
C VAL A 71 -4.98 2.71 14.23
N PHE A 72 -5.67 3.77 14.63
CA PHE A 72 -6.96 4.16 14.02
C PHE A 72 -6.81 4.50 12.54
N LEU A 73 -5.74 5.21 12.16
CA LEU A 73 -5.47 5.57 10.78
C LEU A 73 -5.27 4.33 9.91
N ARG A 74 -4.47 3.35 10.37
CA ARG A 74 -4.25 2.09 9.64
C ARG A 74 -5.54 1.33 9.42
N GLU A 75 -6.34 1.17 10.46
CA GLU A 75 -7.60 0.41 10.39
C GLU A 75 -8.64 1.05 9.46
N ASN A 76 -8.63 2.38 9.30
CA ASN A 76 -9.73 3.10 8.65
C ASN A 76 -9.36 3.78 7.32
N LEU A 77 -8.08 4.06 7.04
CA LEU A 77 -7.67 4.60 5.74
C LEU A 77 -7.69 3.52 4.67
N ASN A 78 -8.04 3.88 3.43
CA ASN A 78 -7.88 2.99 2.27
C ASN A 78 -6.40 2.90 1.82
N MET A 79 -6.09 1.93 0.94
CA MET A 79 -4.73 1.71 0.43
C MET A 79 -4.09 2.96 -0.17
N ARG A 80 -4.86 3.79 -0.91
CA ARG A 80 -4.31 5.00 -1.55
C ARG A 80 -3.80 6.00 -0.52
N TRP A 81 -4.50 6.18 0.60
CA TRP A 81 -4.08 7.10 1.64
C TRP A 81 -2.96 6.54 2.53
N LEU A 82 -2.91 5.22 2.74
CA LEU A 82 -1.77 4.57 3.40
C LEU A 82 -0.48 4.73 2.57
N ILE A 83 -0.54 4.46 1.26
CA ILE A 83 0.61 4.65 0.35
C ILE A 83 1.00 6.13 0.27
N SER A 84 0.02 7.05 0.24
CA SER A 84 0.32 8.48 0.23
C SER A 84 1.04 8.92 1.52
N ALA A 85 0.76 8.28 2.66
CA ALA A 85 1.49 8.54 3.90
C ALA A 85 2.94 8.06 3.83
N THR A 86 3.21 6.86 3.28
CA THR A 86 4.58 6.35 3.12
C THR A 86 5.40 7.19 2.15
N ASP A 87 4.79 7.68 1.07
CA ASP A 87 5.40 8.68 0.17
C ASP A 87 5.81 9.95 0.92
N THR A 88 4.91 10.47 1.76
CA THR A 88 5.17 11.68 2.55
C THR A 88 6.31 11.48 3.55
N PHE A 89 6.37 10.34 4.24
CA PHE A 89 7.52 10.00 5.11
C PHE A 89 8.82 9.86 4.31
N ALA A 90 8.80 9.16 3.18
CA ALA A 90 9.98 8.99 2.30
C ALA A 90 10.59 10.32 1.84
N ALA A 91 9.73 11.29 1.52
CA ALA A 91 10.14 12.59 1.01
C ALA A 91 10.62 13.55 2.10
N HIS A 92 10.03 13.51 3.30
CA HIS A 92 10.16 14.61 4.27
C HIS A 92 10.68 14.25 5.66
N ASP A 93 10.73 12.97 6.07
CA ASP A 93 11.27 12.65 7.41
C ASP A 93 12.76 12.98 7.49
N THR A 94 13.21 13.40 8.68
CA THR A 94 14.63 13.68 8.94
C THR A 94 15.42 12.40 9.20
N ASP A 95 14.76 11.33 9.66
CA ASP A 95 15.37 10.02 9.88
C ASP A 95 15.41 9.21 8.59
N MET A 96 16.63 8.90 8.12
CA MET A 96 16.83 8.12 6.90
C MET A 96 16.25 6.71 6.97
N THR A 97 16.15 6.12 8.17
CA THR A 97 15.53 4.81 8.37
C THR A 97 14.03 4.88 8.07
N VAL A 98 13.35 5.91 8.61
CA VAL A 98 11.93 6.16 8.32
C VAL A 98 11.72 6.40 6.83
N ARG A 99 12.59 7.20 6.21
CA ARG A 99 12.53 7.46 4.77
C ARG A 99 12.71 6.20 3.93
N ALA A 100 13.69 5.36 4.28
CA ALA A 100 13.98 4.12 3.57
C ALA A 100 12.80 3.14 3.63
N VAL A 101 12.20 2.96 4.82
CA VAL A 101 11.01 2.11 4.97
C VAL A 101 9.82 2.69 4.21
N GLY A 102 9.61 4.01 4.28
CA GLY A 102 8.58 4.69 3.49
C GLY A 102 8.76 4.44 1.98
N MET A 103 9.98 4.63 1.47
CA MET A 103 10.31 4.46 0.05
C MET A 103 10.18 2.99 -0.40
N MET A 104 10.64 2.03 0.40
CA MET A 104 10.47 0.60 0.14
C MET A 104 8.99 0.24 0.03
N THR A 105 8.17 0.72 0.97
CA THR A 105 6.72 0.46 0.99
C THR A 105 6.03 1.03 -0.25
N THR A 106 6.35 2.28 -0.60
CA THR A 106 5.89 2.92 -1.82
C THR A 106 6.31 2.15 -3.07
N GLY A 107 7.58 1.74 -3.15
CA GLY A 107 8.12 0.99 -4.28
C GLY A 107 7.39 -0.32 -4.50
N LEU A 108 7.17 -1.09 -3.43
CA LEU A 108 6.39 -2.32 -3.45
C LEU A 108 4.96 -2.07 -3.94
N ALA A 109 4.29 -1.05 -3.41
CA ALA A 109 2.92 -0.73 -3.80
C ALA A 109 2.81 -0.28 -5.26
N ASN A 110 3.78 0.49 -5.75
CA ASN A 110 3.83 0.90 -7.15
C ASN A 110 4.10 -0.29 -8.08
N ALA A 111 4.95 -1.24 -7.69
CA ALA A 111 5.18 -2.46 -8.47
C ALA A 111 3.89 -3.28 -8.61
N VAL A 112 3.16 -3.49 -7.51
CA VAL A 112 1.83 -4.14 -7.53
C VAL A 112 0.87 -3.37 -8.42
N LYS A 113 0.79 -2.05 -8.26
CA LYS A 113 -0.08 -1.20 -9.09
C LYS A 113 0.23 -1.35 -10.57
N MET A 114 1.51 -1.34 -10.96
CA MET A 114 1.91 -1.50 -12.36
C MET A 114 1.52 -2.87 -12.90
N TYR A 115 1.77 -3.93 -12.14
CA TYR A 115 1.38 -5.29 -12.52
C TYR A 115 -0.13 -5.46 -12.66
N GLU A 116 -0.93 -4.99 -11.70
CA GLU A 116 -2.40 -5.06 -11.81
C GLU A 116 -2.94 -4.17 -12.94
N SER A 117 -2.28 -3.04 -13.21
CA SER A 117 -2.64 -2.17 -14.34
C SER A 117 -2.37 -2.87 -15.67
N GLU A 118 -1.21 -3.52 -15.81
CA GLU A 118 -0.89 -4.33 -16.99
C GLU A 118 -1.92 -5.44 -17.19
N ARG A 119 -2.28 -6.19 -16.14
CA ARG A 119 -3.34 -7.22 -16.23
C ARG A 119 -4.67 -6.65 -16.69
N TYR A 120 -5.07 -5.49 -16.18
CA TYR A 120 -6.29 -4.82 -16.61
C TYR A 120 -6.22 -4.41 -18.10
N LEU A 121 -5.13 -3.77 -18.52
CA LEU A 121 -4.93 -3.27 -19.87
C LEU A 121 -4.78 -4.39 -20.91
N SER A 122 -4.24 -5.54 -20.49
CA SER A 122 -4.08 -6.74 -21.32
C SER A 122 -5.29 -7.69 -21.28
N HIS A 123 -6.41 -7.29 -20.69
CA HIS A 123 -7.61 -8.12 -20.51
C HIS A 123 -7.38 -9.43 -19.73
N LEU A 124 -6.35 -9.47 -18.88
CA LEU A 124 -5.99 -10.63 -18.07
C LEU A 124 -6.59 -10.60 -16.66
N LYS A 125 -7.25 -9.51 -16.24
CA LYS A 125 -7.75 -9.34 -14.86
C LYS A 125 -8.58 -10.55 -14.38
N ASP A 126 -9.56 -10.96 -15.18
CA ASP A 126 -10.46 -12.08 -14.87
C ASP A 126 -9.98 -13.42 -15.47
N THR A 127 -8.76 -13.44 -16.01
CA THR A 127 -8.15 -14.66 -16.56
C THR A 127 -7.40 -15.40 -15.46
N PRO A 128 -7.77 -16.66 -15.13
CA PRO A 128 -7.05 -17.46 -14.16
C PRO A 128 -5.69 -17.93 -14.70
N MET A 129 -4.78 -18.28 -13.80
CA MET A 129 -3.53 -18.95 -14.17
C MET A 129 -3.83 -20.33 -14.75
N GLN A 130 -3.14 -20.69 -15.83
CA GLN A 130 -3.37 -21.95 -16.57
C GLN A 130 -2.80 -23.15 -15.79
N PRO A 131 -3.59 -24.20 -15.51
CA PRO A 131 -3.12 -25.39 -14.79
C PRO A 131 -1.89 -26.06 -15.42
N GLU A 132 -1.81 -26.08 -16.76
CA GLU A 132 -0.70 -26.68 -17.49
C GLU A 132 0.60 -25.90 -17.25
N ARG A 133 0.53 -24.56 -17.18
CA ARG A 133 1.68 -23.69 -16.88
C ARG A 133 2.10 -23.79 -15.41
N ILE A 134 1.15 -23.98 -14.50
CA ILE A 134 1.45 -24.24 -13.08
C ILE A 134 2.19 -25.59 -12.94
N ALA A 135 1.77 -26.62 -13.68
CA ALA A 135 2.46 -27.90 -13.69
C ALA A 135 3.84 -27.83 -14.35
N GLU A 136 4.01 -27.01 -15.40
CA GLU A 136 5.29 -26.77 -16.07
C GLU A 136 6.34 -26.23 -15.09
N VAL A 137 6.03 -25.14 -14.37
CA VAL A 137 6.99 -24.54 -13.42
C VAL A 137 7.34 -25.44 -12.23
N GLN A 138 6.52 -26.46 -11.93
CA GLN A 138 6.83 -27.45 -10.89
C GLN A 138 7.86 -28.49 -11.34
N ASN A 139 7.97 -28.75 -12.64
CA ASN A 139 8.84 -29.79 -13.18
C ASN A 139 10.06 -29.24 -13.93
N GLU A 140 9.97 -28.00 -14.42
CA GLU A 140 10.97 -27.38 -15.28
C GLU A 140 11.31 -25.96 -14.83
N LEU A 141 12.57 -25.57 -15.01
CA LEU A 141 12.99 -24.18 -14.87
C LEU A 141 12.53 -23.41 -16.10
N VAL A 142 11.46 -22.64 -15.95
CA VAL A 142 10.94 -21.75 -17.01
C VAL A 142 11.64 -20.39 -16.92
N PRO A 143 12.51 -20.03 -17.88
CA PRO A 143 13.25 -18.77 -17.82
C PRO A 143 12.34 -17.56 -18.08
N LEU A 144 12.65 -16.43 -17.43
CA LEU A 144 12.03 -15.12 -17.67
C LEU A 144 12.98 -14.20 -18.45
N PHE A 145 13.96 -13.60 -17.76
CA PHE A 145 14.97 -12.71 -18.34
C PHE A 145 16.25 -12.75 -17.49
N GLU A 146 17.41 -12.52 -18.11
CA GLU A 146 18.71 -12.36 -17.43
C GLU A 146 19.00 -13.35 -16.28
N GLY A 147 18.68 -14.63 -16.46
CA GLY A 147 18.91 -15.69 -15.47
C GLY A 147 17.82 -15.84 -14.39
N MET A 148 16.81 -14.98 -14.39
CA MET A 148 15.58 -15.16 -13.60
C MET A 148 14.72 -16.27 -14.20
N SER A 149 13.98 -16.96 -13.34
CA SER A 149 12.98 -17.96 -13.73
C SER A 149 11.62 -17.67 -13.09
N CYS A 150 10.58 -18.29 -13.63
CA CYS A 150 9.23 -18.20 -13.07
C CYS A 150 9.21 -18.64 -11.60
N PHE A 151 8.42 -17.94 -10.80
CA PHE A 151 8.13 -18.36 -9.43
C PHE A 151 7.50 -19.75 -9.45
N THR A 152 8.07 -20.69 -8.69
CA THR A 152 7.58 -22.07 -8.64
C THR A 152 6.36 -22.15 -7.72
N VAL A 153 5.19 -21.83 -8.30
CA VAL A 153 3.92 -21.67 -7.57
C VAL A 153 3.58 -22.91 -6.76
N GLY A 154 3.57 -22.80 -5.44
CA GLY A 154 3.29 -23.92 -4.54
C GLY A 154 4.40 -24.19 -3.53
N THR A 155 5.66 -24.04 -3.93
CA THR A 155 6.82 -24.61 -3.20
C THR A 155 8.04 -23.69 -3.10
N ASP A 156 8.07 -22.59 -3.87
CA ASP A 156 9.12 -21.57 -3.88
C ASP A 156 9.12 -20.71 -2.60
N ASP A 157 10.29 -20.41 -2.07
CA ASP A 157 10.48 -19.68 -0.81
C ASP A 157 10.80 -18.19 -0.99
N THR A 158 10.88 -17.69 -2.23
CA THR A 158 11.22 -16.28 -2.55
C THR A 158 10.35 -15.30 -1.78
N LEU A 159 9.03 -15.50 -1.75
CA LEU A 159 8.11 -14.61 -1.05
C LEU A 159 8.23 -14.69 0.47
N ARG A 160 8.48 -15.88 1.03
CA ARG A 160 8.75 -16.04 2.46
C ARG A 160 10.04 -15.33 2.85
N ASN A 161 11.11 -15.55 2.09
CA ASN A 161 12.40 -14.92 2.34
C ASN A 161 12.31 -13.39 2.23
N MET A 162 11.51 -12.88 1.27
CA MET A 162 11.22 -11.46 1.16
C MET A 162 10.51 -10.93 2.42
N VAL A 163 9.45 -11.60 2.90
CA VAL A 163 8.71 -11.17 4.10
C VAL A 163 9.60 -11.21 5.34
N TRP A 164 10.37 -12.28 5.53
CA TRP A 164 11.34 -12.38 6.62
C TRP A 164 12.37 -11.26 6.59
N GLY A 165 12.86 -10.89 5.40
CA GLY A 165 13.73 -9.72 5.24
C GLY A 165 13.03 -8.39 5.58
N MET A 166 11.72 -8.30 5.39
CA MET A 166 10.91 -7.12 5.68
C MET A 166 10.55 -6.97 7.17
N GLU A 167 10.52 -8.06 7.95
CA GLU A 167 10.08 -8.06 9.35
C GLU A 167 10.73 -6.99 10.24
N PRO A 168 12.07 -6.79 10.23
CA PRO A 168 12.71 -5.76 11.05
C PRO A 168 12.22 -4.34 10.70
N PHE A 169 11.91 -4.10 9.43
CA PHE A 169 11.41 -2.81 8.95
C PHE A 169 9.96 -2.57 9.33
N MET A 170 9.17 -3.63 9.54
CA MET A 170 7.79 -3.51 10.04
C MET A 170 7.69 -3.02 11.48
N ALA A 171 8.81 -2.96 12.22
CA ALA A 171 8.89 -2.44 13.58
C ALA A 171 9.35 -0.96 13.66
N VAL A 172 9.72 -0.33 12.53
CA VAL A 172 10.24 1.05 12.51
C VAL A 172 9.11 2.07 12.64
N GLU A 173 8.92 2.68 13.80
CA GLU A 173 7.88 3.69 13.99
C GLU A 173 8.17 5.01 13.22
N PRO A 174 7.15 5.69 12.65
CA PRO A 174 5.74 5.29 12.57
C PRO A 174 5.39 4.46 11.32
N VAL A 175 6.36 4.19 10.44
CA VAL A 175 6.14 3.69 9.06
C VAL A 175 6.04 2.18 8.93
N GLY A 176 6.73 1.42 9.77
CA GLY A 176 6.73 -0.04 9.80
C GLY A 176 5.35 -0.65 10.01
N PRO A 177 4.54 -0.15 10.97
CA PRO A 177 3.15 -0.59 11.10
C PRO A 177 2.31 -0.31 9.85
N ILE A 178 2.58 0.77 9.10
CA ILE A 178 1.89 1.08 7.84
C ILE A 178 2.28 0.06 6.77
N LEU A 179 3.57 -0.29 6.69
CA LEU A 179 4.06 -1.35 5.81
C LEU A 179 3.36 -2.68 6.12
N ARG A 180 3.27 -3.07 7.39
CA ARG A 180 2.59 -4.31 7.81
C ARG A 180 1.12 -4.31 7.38
N GLU A 181 0.41 -3.19 7.58
CA GLU A 181 -0.99 -3.04 7.16
C GLU A 181 -1.15 -3.18 5.64
N ILE A 182 -0.32 -2.50 4.85
CA ILE A 182 -0.32 -2.57 3.39
C ILE A 182 -0.02 -4.00 2.92
N TRP A 183 0.97 -4.66 3.53
CA TRP A 183 1.32 -6.05 3.22
C TRP A 183 0.15 -7.00 3.49
N GLY A 184 -0.49 -6.89 4.66
CA GLY A 184 -1.66 -7.69 5.00
C GLY A 184 -2.78 -7.53 3.98
N ARG A 185 -3.03 -6.28 3.52
CA ARG A 185 -4.05 -5.99 2.50
C ARG A 185 -3.72 -6.56 1.13
N PHE A 186 -2.45 -6.67 0.76
CA PHE A 186 -2.06 -7.37 -0.47
C PHE A 186 -2.38 -8.86 -0.43
N GLN A 187 -2.41 -9.49 0.74
CA GLN A 187 -2.74 -10.91 0.87
C GLN A 187 -4.23 -11.22 0.73
N VAL A 188 -5.12 -10.22 0.89
CA VAL A 188 -6.58 -10.41 0.90
C VAL A 188 -7.32 -9.74 -0.26
N ASN A 189 -6.83 -8.60 -0.77
CA ASN A 189 -7.38 -8.00 -1.99
C ASN A 189 -6.90 -8.77 -3.22
N ASP A 190 -7.66 -8.69 -4.31
CA ASP A 190 -7.32 -9.31 -5.61
C ASP A 190 -6.03 -8.70 -6.21
N THR A 191 -4.91 -9.15 -5.69
CA THR A 191 -3.56 -8.80 -6.12
C THR A 191 -2.76 -10.05 -6.45
N VAL A 192 -1.62 -9.86 -7.10
CA VAL A 192 -0.63 -10.89 -7.40
C VAL A 192 -0.33 -11.78 -6.20
N PHE A 193 -0.19 -11.19 -5.00
CA PHE A 193 0.15 -11.94 -3.79
C PHE A 193 -1.00 -12.83 -3.31
N SER A 194 -2.24 -12.32 -3.27
CA SER A 194 -3.42 -13.13 -2.92
C SER A 194 -3.64 -14.31 -3.87
N ARG A 195 -3.38 -14.10 -5.17
CA ARG A 195 -3.57 -15.13 -6.21
C ARG A 195 -2.48 -16.21 -6.13
N PHE A 196 -1.23 -15.84 -5.87
CA PHE A 196 -0.18 -16.83 -5.60
C PHE A 196 -0.37 -17.54 -4.25
N LYS A 197 -0.87 -16.83 -3.23
CA LYS A 197 -1.22 -17.44 -1.93
C LYS A 197 -2.29 -18.52 -2.10
N ALA A 198 -3.33 -18.27 -2.91
CA ALA A 198 -4.39 -19.24 -3.17
C ALA A 198 -3.92 -20.53 -3.86
N LEU A 199 -2.77 -20.50 -4.53
CA LEU A 199 -2.16 -21.66 -5.19
C LEU A 199 -1.00 -22.26 -4.39
N HIS A 200 -0.66 -21.69 -3.24
CA HIS A 200 0.45 -22.20 -2.44
C HIS A 200 0.05 -23.47 -1.69
N SER A 201 0.96 -24.44 -1.61
CA SER A 201 0.65 -25.77 -1.05
C SER A 201 1.66 -26.24 0.00
N ARG A 202 2.85 -25.64 0.06
CA ARG A 202 3.92 -26.04 0.99
C ARG A 202 3.96 -25.12 2.21
N GLU A 203 3.43 -25.60 3.33
CA GLU A 203 3.36 -24.87 4.60
C GLU A 203 4.68 -24.20 5.02
N LYS A 204 5.82 -24.90 4.90
CA LYS A 204 7.16 -24.39 5.27
C LYS A 204 7.62 -23.16 4.49
N THR A 205 7.00 -22.89 3.34
CA THR A 205 7.34 -21.76 2.47
C THR A 205 6.25 -20.70 2.43
N SER A 206 5.25 -20.78 3.32
CA SER A 206 4.23 -19.77 3.47
C SER A 206 4.84 -18.43 3.94
N TRP A 207 4.25 -17.33 3.47
CA TRP A 207 4.71 -15.96 3.75
C TRP A 207 3.62 -15.08 4.40
N TRP A 208 2.58 -15.73 4.90
CA TRP A 208 1.50 -15.11 5.66
C TRP A 208 1.40 -15.79 7.01
N ASP A 209 0.95 -15.04 8.01
CA ASP A 209 0.57 -15.63 9.29
C ASP A 209 -0.78 -16.35 9.12
N GLU A 210 -0.89 -17.55 9.70
CA GLU A 210 -2.20 -18.16 9.91
C GLU A 210 -2.99 -17.28 10.88
N THR A 211 -4.19 -16.88 10.46
CA THR A 211 -5.07 -16.01 11.25
C THR A 211 -5.90 -16.85 12.21
#